data_AF-A0A3D1S385-F1
#
_entry.id   AF-A0A3D1S385-F1
#
_cell.length_a   1.000
_cell.length_b   1.000
_cell.length_c   1.000
_cell.angle_alpha   90.00
_cell.angle_beta   90.00
_cell.angle_gamma   90.00
#
_symmetry.space_group_name_H-M   'P 1'
#
loop_
_entity.id
_entity.type
_entity.pdbx_description
1 polymer ?
#
loop_
_entity_poly.entity_id
_entity_poly.type
_entity_poly.pdbx_seq_one_letter_code
_entity_poly.pdbx_strand_id
1 'polypeptide(L)'
;MLILPGSTSLSEFANQKLLDACQTQGLPVTAINAQYVHFIAVSTELSDAQHAVLGKLLTYGPKRNDFDHAGELFLVTPRFGTISPWSSKATDIAHNCGLSNVSKVERGEAYYLTTSAYLTDEQRQQVKALIHDRMTQVVLDDMDDAHNLFVTEAPGHFASVDILGQGKQALVDANISYGLALADDEVDYLFTSFTRLKRNPNDIELYMFAQANSEHCRHKIFNADWTIDGEVQPKSLFKMIKNTFAHTPEFVHSAYSDNAAVMEGNTAGRFFPSPVNHQYEYHAEAIDILMKVETHNHPTAIAPFAGAATGSGGEIRDEGATGRGSKPKAGLVGFSVSNLHIPGLIQPWEIAYGKPSRIVSALDIMLEGPLGG
;
A
#
# COMPACT_ATOMS: atom_id res chain seq x y z
N MET A 1 5.14 27.33 5.51
CA MET A 1 5.86 26.07 5.22
C MET A 1 7.35 26.40 5.19
N LEU A 2 8.19 25.59 5.83
CA LEU A 2 9.65 25.71 5.70
C LEU A 2 10.14 24.71 4.65
N ILE A 3 11.16 25.08 3.88
CA ILE A 3 11.81 24.23 2.89
C ILE A 3 13.27 24.07 3.29
N LEU A 4 13.70 22.82 3.52
CA LEU A 4 15.07 22.52 3.95
C LEU A 4 15.74 21.55 2.96
N PRO A 5 16.84 21.95 2.30
CA PRO A 5 17.54 21.09 1.36
C PRO A 5 18.27 19.95 2.11
N GLY A 6 18.20 18.75 1.57
CA GLY A 6 18.81 17.54 2.10
C GLY A 6 20.13 17.15 1.41
N SER A 7 20.46 15.86 1.50
CA SER A 7 21.61 15.24 0.82
C SER A 7 21.24 14.80 -0.60
N THR A 8 22.25 14.44 -1.41
CA THR A 8 22.04 13.80 -2.71
C THR A 8 21.15 12.56 -2.57
N SER A 9 20.15 12.42 -3.44
CA SER A 9 19.17 11.33 -3.37
C SER A 9 19.57 10.09 -4.17
N LEU A 10 20.38 10.26 -5.22
CA LEU A 10 20.88 9.19 -6.07
C LEU A 10 22.37 8.90 -5.87
N SER A 11 22.74 7.62 -5.94
CA SER A 11 24.15 7.22 -6.10
C SER A 11 24.63 7.51 -7.52
N GLU A 12 25.95 7.55 -7.73
CA GLU A 12 26.54 7.74 -9.07
C GLU A 12 26.02 6.71 -10.09
N PHE A 13 25.89 5.44 -9.66
CA PHE A 13 25.34 4.38 -10.51
C PHE A 13 23.87 4.62 -10.89
N ALA A 14 23.01 5.00 -9.93
CA ALA A 14 21.60 5.24 -10.20
C ALA A 14 21.41 6.47 -11.11
N ASN A 15 22.23 7.50 -10.89
CA ASN A 15 22.27 8.70 -11.71
C ASN A 15 22.66 8.37 -13.15
N GLN A 16 23.77 7.63 -13.35
CA GLN A 16 24.20 7.21 -14.69
C GLN A 16 23.13 6.36 -15.38
N LYS A 17 22.50 5.42 -14.67
CA LYS A 17 21.42 4.59 -15.22
C LYS A 17 20.23 5.43 -15.70
N LEU A 18 19.86 6.48 -14.95
CA LEU A 18 18.78 7.39 -15.34
C LEU A 18 19.19 8.24 -16.55
N LEU A 19 20.43 8.72 -16.59
CA LEU A 19 20.99 9.45 -17.73
C LEU A 19 20.99 8.57 -19.00
N ASP A 20 21.44 7.33 -18.90
CA ASP A 20 21.44 6.35 -20.00
C ASP A 20 20.02 6.06 -20.49
N ALA A 21 19.04 5.97 -19.57
CA ALA A 21 17.63 5.80 -19.92
C ALA A 21 17.08 7.00 -20.68
N CYS A 22 17.41 8.22 -20.25
CA CYS A 22 17.06 9.44 -20.98
C CYS A 22 17.66 9.45 -22.40
N GLN A 23 18.94 9.13 -22.52
CA GLN A 23 19.65 9.09 -23.81
C GLN A 23 19.09 8.00 -24.73
N THR A 24 18.73 6.84 -24.19
CA THR A 24 18.10 5.74 -24.95
C THR A 24 16.74 6.15 -25.51
N GLN A 25 16.00 7.03 -24.83
CA GLN A 25 14.75 7.60 -25.32
C GLN A 25 14.94 8.81 -26.26
N GLY A 26 16.19 9.19 -26.57
CA GLY A 26 16.51 10.32 -27.43
C GLY A 26 16.30 11.69 -26.78
N LEU A 27 16.24 11.75 -25.45
CA LEU A 27 16.10 13.00 -24.71
C LEU A 27 17.44 13.76 -24.69
N PRO A 28 17.47 15.09 -24.90
CA PRO A 28 18.71 15.88 -24.97
C PRO A 28 19.30 16.19 -23.58
N VAL A 29 19.25 15.23 -22.64
CA VAL A 29 19.74 15.38 -21.26
C VAL A 29 21.23 15.05 -21.19
N THR A 30 22.03 15.97 -20.66
CA THR A 30 23.50 15.84 -20.56
C THR A 30 23.98 15.62 -19.14
N ALA A 31 23.24 16.07 -18.13
CA ALA A 31 23.52 15.81 -16.72
C ALA A 31 22.23 15.81 -15.90
N ILE A 32 22.24 15.03 -14.82
CA ILE A 32 21.14 14.95 -13.85
C ILE A 32 21.74 15.12 -12.46
N ASN A 33 21.16 16.01 -11.66
CA ASN A 33 21.51 16.19 -10.27
C ASN A 33 20.24 16.00 -9.44
N ALA A 34 20.27 15.14 -8.41
CA ALA A 34 19.09 14.83 -7.62
C ALA A 34 19.36 15.00 -6.11
N GLN A 35 18.50 15.76 -5.42
CA GLN A 35 18.60 16.06 -3.99
C GLN A 35 17.29 15.76 -3.27
N TYR A 36 17.38 15.26 -2.04
CA TYR A 36 16.21 15.31 -1.16
C TYR A 36 15.88 16.75 -0.78
N VAL A 37 14.59 17.07 -0.74
CA VAL A 37 14.08 18.34 -0.19
C VAL A 37 13.03 18.01 0.86
N HIS A 38 13.09 18.71 1.98
CA HIS A 38 12.17 18.51 3.08
C HIS A 38 11.21 19.69 3.17
N PHE A 39 9.92 19.39 3.31
CA PHE A 39 8.86 20.36 3.49
C PHE A 39 8.27 20.22 4.88
N ILE A 40 8.26 21.31 5.65
CA ILE A 40 7.86 21.28 7.06
C ILE A 40 6.69 22.23 7.25
N ALA A 41 5.53 21.66 7.60
CA ALA A 41 4.41 22.42 8.12
C ALA A 41 4.61 22.64 9.63
N VAL A 42 4.51 23.89 10.05
CA VAL A 42 4.59 24.29 11.46
C VAL A 42 3.31 25.02 11.86
N SER A 43 2.81 24.75 13.06
CA SER A 43 1.63 25.41 13.62
C SER A 43 1.96 26.78 14.22
N THR A 44 3.20 26.96 14.70
CA THR A 44 3.77 28.22 15.15
C THR A 44 5.23 28.32 14.71
N GLU A 45 5.77 29.53 14.69
CA GLU A 45 7.18 29.78 14.37
C GLU A 45 8.11 28.96 15.30
N LEU A 46 9.23 28.49 14.74
CA LEU A 46 10.25 27.77 15.48
C LEU A 46 11.23 28.77 16.09
N SER A 47 11.67 28.53 17.32
CA SER A 47 12.81 29.25 17.89
C SER A 47 14.13 28.85 17.22
N ASP A 48 15.19 29.64 17.39
CA ASP A 48 16.54 29.33 16.86
C ASP A 48 17.04 27.96 17.33
N ALA A 49 16.78 27.60 18.59
CA ALA A 49 17.13 26.30 19.14
C ALA A 49 16.37 25.16 18.44
N GLN A 50 15.08 25.36 18.14
CA GLN A 50 14.27 24.38 17.41
C GLN A 50 14.70 24.27 15.94
N HIS A 51 15.04 25.39 15.29
CA HIS A 51 15.64 25.38 13.96
C HIS A 51 16.95 24.57 13.93
N ALA A 52 17.81 24.74 14.94
CA ALA A 52 19.05 23.97 15.04
C ALA A 52 18.81 22.46 15.24
N VAL A 53 17.81 22.07 16.04
CA VAL A 53 17.42 20.66 16.20
C VAL A 53 16.87 20.10 14.89
N LEU A 54 15.94 20.81 14.24
CA LEU A 54 15.35 20.40 12.98
C LEU A 54 16.40 20.23 11.86
N GLY A 55 17.33 21.18 11.74
CA GLY A 55 18.43 21.09 10.79
C GLY A 55 19.31 19.86 11.01
N LYS A 56 19.58 19.48 12.27
CA LYS A 56 20.32 18.25 12.60
C LYS A 56 19.53 17.00 12.26
N LEU A 57 18.23 16.96 12.55
CA LEU A 57 17.37 15.82 12.23
C LEU A 57 17.30 15.54 10.73
N LEU A 58 17.29 16.59 9.92
CA LEU A 58 17.19 16.50 8.46
C LEU A 58 18.55 16.38 7.75
N THR A 59 19.63 16.25 8.52
CA THR A 59 20.98 15.96 7.99
C THR A 59 21.27 14.46 8.14
N TYR A 60 20.97 13.69 7.10
CA TYR A 60 21.18 12.24 7.07
C TYR A 60 21.58 11.75 5.67
N GLY A 61 21.99 10.48 5.58
CA GLY A 61 22.39 9.84 4.32
C GLY A 61 23.88 10.04 3.95
N PRO A 62 24.27 9.62 2.74
CA PRO A 62 25.62 9.82 2.21
C PRO A 62 26.03 11.30 2.23
N LYS A 63 27.33 11.57 2.38
CA LYS A 63 27.84 12.95 2.55
C LYS A 63 27.39 13.86 1.41
N ARG A 64 26.95 15.05 1.82
CA ARG A 64 26.60 16.19 0.98
C ARG A 64 27.83 16.66 0.21
N ASN A 65 27.87 16.43 -1.10
CA ASN A 65 28.79 17.14 -1.98
C ASN A 65 28.20 18.52 -2.31
N ASP A 66 29.02 19.45 -2.81
CA ASP A 66 28.51 20.69 -3.40
C ASP A 66 27.46 20.33 -4.45
N PHE A 67 26.26 20.87 -4.27
CA PHE A 67 25.11 20.51 -5.09
C PHE A 67 24.88 21.60 -6.14
N ASP A 68 25.02 21.21 -7.41
CA ASP A 68 24.71 22.09 -8.54
C ASP A 68 23.20 22.07 -8.79
N HIS A 69 22.60 23.26 -8.77
CA HIS A 69 21.19 23.50 -9.08
C HIS A 69 20.99 23.92 -10.54
N ALA A 70 21.98 23.72 -11.41
CA ALA A 70 21.89 24.03 -12.83
C ALA A 70 20.91 23.12 -13.56
N GLY A 71 20.08 23.73 -14.41
CA GLY A 71 19.14 23.04 -15.29
C GLY A 71 17.68 23.29 -14.93
N GLU A 72 16.80 22.54 -15.58
CA GLU A 72 15.35 22.58 -15.36
C GLU A 72 14.98 21.71 -14.14
N LEU A 73 14.16 22.25 -13.23
CA LEU A 73 13.70 21.56 -12.02
C LEU A 73 12.54 20.62 -12.34
N PHE A 74 12.60 19.42 -11.80
CA PHE A 74 11.49 18.48 -11.67
C PHE A 74 11.43 18.02 -10.22
N LEU A 75 10.46 18.51 -9.45
CA LEU A 75 10.29 18.16 -8.06
C LEU A 75 9.29 17.00 -7.91
N VAL A 76 9.80 15.81 -7.56
CA VAL A 76 8.98 14.63 -7.29
C VAL A 76 8.53 14.63 -5.83
N THR A 77 7.23 14.53 -5.59
CA THR A 77 6.62 14.47 -4.24
C THR A 77 5.55 13.37 -4.20
N PRO A 78 5.13 12.91 -3.01
CA PRO A 78 3.91 12.12 -2.90
C PRO A 78 2.71 12.85 -3.50
N ARG A 79 1.74 12.11 -4.06
CA ARG A 79 0.52 12.72 -4.59
C ARG A 79 -0.22 13.51 -3.51
N PHE A 80 -0.82 14.63 -3.90
CA PHE A 80 -1.67 15.41 -3.00
C PHE A 80 -2.82 14.54 -2.47
N GLY A 81 -3.17 14.75 -1.19
CA GLY A 81 -4.12 13.91 -0.46
C GLY A 81 -3.50 12.64 0.14
N THR A 82 -2.21 12.38 -0.07
CA THR A 82 -1.49 11.26 0.56
C THR A 82 -0.49 11.73 1.61
N ILE A 83 -0.10 10.82 2.51
CA ILE A 83 0.96 11.04 3.50
C ILE A 83 1.93 9.86 3.38
N SER A 84 3.20 10.14 3.11
CA SER A 84 4.18 9.07 2.96
C SER A 84 4.46 8.38 4.30
N PRO A 85 4.81 7.08 4.34
CA PRO A 85 5.28 6.43 5.56
C PRO A 85 6.55 7.09 6.14
N TRP A 86 7.34 7.76 5.29
CA TRP A 86 8.46 8.58 5.71
C TRP A 86 7.97 9.79 6.52
N SER A 87 6.92 10.47 6.06
CA SER A 87 6.34 11.63 6.74
C SER A 87 5.85 11.30 8.13
N SER A 88 5.13 10.19 8.31
CA SER A 88 4.67 9.76 9.65
C SER A 88 5.85 9.58 10.61
N LYS A 89 6.87 8.81 10.22
CA LYS A 89 8.05 8.56 11.05
C LYS A 89 8.89 9.81 11.30
N ALA A 90 9.07 10.66 10.30
CA ALA A 90 9.83 11.91 10.43
C ALA A 90 9.13 12.90 11.38
N THR A 91 7.79 12.94 11.31
CA THR A 91 6.97 13.77 12.20
C THR A 91 7.04 13.24 13.64
N ASP A 92 6.94 11.91 13.84
CA ASP A 92 7.13 11.29 15.16
C ASP A 92 8.51 11.56 15.75
N ILE A 93 9.58 11.48 14.94
CA ILE A 93 10.94 11.82 15.37
C ILE A 93 11.02 13.29 15.80
N ALA A 94 10.43 14.21 15.03
CA ALA A 94 10.41 15.63 15.38
C ALA A 94 9.71 15.85 16.73
N HIS A 95 8.55 15.22 16.95
CA HIS A 95 7.82 15.30 18.22
C HIS A 95 8.62 14.73 19.40
N ASN A 96 9.24 13.57 19.23
CA ASN A 96 10.09 12.95 20.25
C ASN A 96 11.35 13.78 20.57
N CYS A 97 11.78 14.65 19.67
CA CYS A 97 12.84 15.64 19.88
C CYS A 97 12.35 16.98 20.45
N GLY A 98 11.07 17.07 20.87
CA GLY A 98 10.50 18.27 21.48
C GLY A 98 10.01 19.33 20.49
N LEU A 99 9.90 19.00 19.20
CA LEU A 99 9.37 19.91 18.17
C LEU A 99 7.85 19.76 18.00
N SER A 100 7.08 19.95 19.06
CA SER A 100 5.61 19.76 19.05
C SER A 100 4.85 20.72 18.14
N ASN A 101 5.47 21.84 17.75
CA ASN A 101 4.94 22.80 16.77
C ASN A 101 5.15 22.38 15.32
N VAL A 102 5.90 21.30 15.04
CA VAL A 102 5.96 20.68 13.71
C VAL A 102 4.69 19.86 13.51
N SER A 103 3.82 20.28 12.60
CA SER A 103 2.56 19.57 12.32
C SER A 103 2.78 18.38 11.39
N LYS A 104 3.64 18.53 10.38
CA LYS A 104 3.99 17.47 9.44
C LYS A 104 5.33 17.75 8.78
N VAL A 105 6.15 16.73 8.64
CA VAL A 105 7.37 16.75 7.82
C VAL A 105 7.11 15.87 6.60
N GLU A 106 7.35 16.36 5.39
CA GLU A 106 7.29 15.56 4.16
C GLU A 106 8.62 15.69 3.38
N ARG A 107 8.90 14.71 2.52
CA ARG A 107 10.10 14.69 1.69
C ARG A 107 9.73 14.58 0.22
N GLY A 108 10.36 15.41 -0.59
CA GLY A 108 10.42 15.29 -2.04
C GLY A 108 11.84 15.01 -2.53
N GLU A 109 11.95 14.83 -3.84
CA GLU A 109 13.20 14.66 -4.55
C GLU A 109 13.26 15.66 -5.71
N ALA A 110 14.22 16.56 -5.66
CA ALA A 110 14.43 17.61 -6.64
C ALA A 110 15.46 17.16 -7.68
N TYR A 111 15.01 16.94 -8.91
CA TYR A 111 15.86 16.66 -10.05
C TYR A 111 16.14 17.95 -10.82
N TYR A 112 17.41 18.23 -11.06
CA TYR A 112 17.89 19.32 -11.90
C TYR A 112 18.51 18.71 -13.14
N LEU A 113 17.89 18.95 -14.31
CA LEU A 113 18.31 18.38 -15.58
C LEU A 113 18.99 19.45 -16.43
N THR A 114 20.28 19.24 -16.71
CA THR A 114 20.97 20.03 -17.73
C THR A 114 20.74 19.40 -19.09
N THR A 115 20.33 20.20 -20.07
CA THR A 115 20.01 19.73 -21.43
C THR A 115 20.80 20.49 -22.48
N SER A 116 21.10 19.82 -23.60
CA SER A 116 21.77 20.44 -24.76
C SER A 116 20.81 21.25 -25.65
N ALA A 117 19.51 21.03 -25.49
CA ALA A 117 18.44 21.78 -26.14
C ALA A 117 17.23 21.87 -25.20
N TYR A 118 16.33 22.83 -25.45
CA TYR A 118 15.07 22.93 -24.71
C TYR A 118 14.25 21.64 -24.88
N LEU A 119 13.71 21.14 -23.78
CA LEU A 119 12.75 20.03 -23.80
C LEU A 119 11.42 20.52 -24.39
N THR A 120 10.87 19.74 -25.32
CA THR A 120 9.45 19.88 -25.71
C THR A 120 8.55 19.35 -24.61
N ASP A 121 7.26 19.65 -24.67
CA ASP A 121 6.30 19.18 -23.66
C ASP A 121 6.18 17.65 -23.66
N GLU A 122 6.25 17.01 -24.84
CA GLU A 122 6.28 15.55 -24.94
C GLU A 122 7.54 14.97 -24.28
N GLN A 123 8.70 15.60 -24.48
CA GLN A 123 9.95 15.19 -23.85
C GLN A 123 9.92 15.38 -22.34
N ARG A 124 9.30 16.45 -21.83
CA ARG A 124 9.05 16.62 -20.39
C ARG A 124 8.20 15.49 -19.83
N GLN A 125 7.15 15.06 -20.55
CA GLN A 125 6.33 13.92 -20.10
C GLN A 125 7.13 12.61 -20.07
N GLN A 126 8.03 12.40 -21.04
CA GLN A 126 8.94 11.24 -21.05
C GLN A 126 9.91 11.26 -19.86
N VAL A 127 10.51 12.42 -19.55
CA VAL A 127 11.32 12.61 -18.35
C VAL A 127 10.51 12.32 -17.09
N LYS A 128 9.31 12.92 -16.95
CA LYS A 128 8.43 12.68 -15.80
C LYS A 128 8.18 11.19 -15.62
N ALA A 129 7.87 10.45 -16.68
CA ALA A 129 7.64 9.00 -16.61
C ALA A 129 8.86 8.17 -16.17
N LEU A 130 10.09 8.70 -16.27
CA LEU A 130 11.32 8.03 -15.83
C LEU A 130 11.67 8.27 -14.36
N ILE A 131 11.22 9.38 -13.77
CA ILE A 131 11.68 9.85 -12.45
C ILE A 131 10.65 9.68 -11.33
N HIS A 132 9.40 9.31 -11.64
CA HIS A 132 8.37 9.10 -10.60
C HIS A 132 7.50 7.89 -10.88
N ASP A 133 6.96 7.33 -9.80
CA ASP A 133 5.86 6.38 -9.85
C ASP A 133 4.52 7.13 -9.94
N ARG A 134 3.86 7.06 -11.10
CA ARG A 134 2.55 7.68 -11.36
C ARG A 134 1.44 7.26 -10.40
N MET A 135 1.58 6.11 -9.74
CA MET A 135 0.57 5.60 -8.81
C MET A 135 0.64 6.31 -7.46
N THR A 136 1.82 6.74 -7.03
CA THR A 136 2.07 7.23 -5.66
C THR A 136 2.64 8.65 -5.61
N GLN A 137 3.22 9.14 -6.70
CA GLN A 137 3.94 10.41 -6.77
C GLN A 137 3.34 11.35 -7.83
N VAL A 138 3.75 12.62 -7.76
CA VAL A 138 3.49 13.66 -8.75
C VAL A 138 4.76 14.47 -8.98
N VAL A 139 4.91 15.05 -10.17
CA VAL A 139 6.03 15.93 -10.51
C VAL A 139 5.55 17.38 -10.59
N LEU A 140 6.15 18.24 -9.77
CA LEU A 140 5.91 19.66 -9.69
C LEU A 140 7.03 20.40 -10.42
N ASP A 141 6.70 21.55 -10.99
CA ASP A 141 7.64 22.38 -11.75
C ASP A 141 8.25 23.49 -10.86
N ASP A 142 7.65 23.77 -9.70
CA ASP A 142 8.11 24.74 -8.70
C ASP A 142 8.22 24.12 -7.28
N MET A 143 9.17 24.61 -6.48
CA MET A 143 9.32 24.23 -5.06
C MET A 143 8.14 24.68 -4.21
N ASP A 144 7.59 25.85 -4.49
CA ASP A 144 6.52 26.43 -3.69
C ASP A 144 5.21 25.64 -3.84
N ASP A 145 4.99 24.96 -4.97
CA ASP A 145 3.83 24.09 -5.21
C ASP A 145 3.70 22.96 -4.18
N ALA A 146 4.78 22.61 -3.49
CA ALA A 146 4.77 21.63 -2.40
C ALA A 146 3.90 22.07 -1.20
N HIS A 147 3.45 23.33 -1.12
CA HIS A 147 2.47 23.76 -0.13
C HIS A 147 1.15 22.95 -0.22
N ASN A 148 0.82 22.45 -1.41
CA ASN A 148 -0.35 21.60 -1.65
C ASN A 148 -0.29 20.24 -0.92
N LEU A 149 0.90 19.81 -0.47
CA LEU A 149 1.06 18.62 0.38
C LEU A 149 0.41 18.78 1.76
N PHE A 150 0.14 20.01 2.20
CA PHE A 150 -0.35 20.34 3.55
C PHE A 150 -1.76 20.93 3.56
N VAL A 151 -2.43 21.02 2.41
CA VAL A 151 -3.80 21.50 2.32
C VAL A 151 -4.71 20.59 3.14
N THR A 152 -5.52 21.20 3.99
CA THR A 152 -6.49 20.51 4.84
C THR A 152 -7.89 20.83 4.32
N GLU A 153 -8.68 19.80 4.04
CA GLU A 153 -10.07 19.97 3.64
C GLU A 153 -11.00 19.93 4.86
N ALA A 154 -12.17 20.56 4.73
CA ALA A 154 -13.22 20.40 5.72
C ALA A 154 -13.76 18.96 5.68
N PRO A 155 -14.21 18.39 6.81
CA PRO A 155 -14.85 17.08 6.82
C PRO A 155 -16.00 16.99 5.80
N GLY A 156 -16.04 15.90 5.05
CA GLY A 156 -17.11 15.63 4.08
C GLY A 156 -18.50 15.47 4.73
N HIS A 157 -19.54 15.55 3.91
CA HIS A 157 -20.93 15.36 4.34
C HIS A 157 -21.45 13.99 3.91
N PHE A 158 -22.30 13.38 4.74
CA PHE A 158 -23.02 12.16 4.36
C PHE A 158 -23.93 12.41 3.15
N ALA A 159 -23.90 11.51 2.17
CA ALA A 159 -24.88 11.50 1.10
C ALA A 159 -25.99 10.46 1.40
N SER A 160 -27.25 10.88 1.24
CA SER A 160 -28.40 9.98 1.34
C SER A 160 -28.88 9.59 -0.05
N VAL A 161 -29.16 8.30 -0.26
CA VAL A 161 -29.67 7.78 -1.54
C VAL A 161 -31.19 7.69 -1.48
N ASP A 162 -31.87 8.47 -2.31
CA ASP A 162 -33.31 8.72 -2.18
C ASP A 162 -34.21 7.62 -2.75
N ILE A 163 -34.26 6.47 -2.07
CA ILE A 163 -35.11 5.35 -2.47
C ILE A 163 -36.60 5.58 -2.18
N LEU A 164 -36.93 6.44 -1.21
CA LEU A 164 -38.31 6.74 -0.87
C LEU A 164 -38.96 7.65 -1.91
N GLY A 165 -38.20 8.60 -2.46
CA GLY A 165 -38.66 9.48 -3.54
C GLY A 165 -38.48 8.89 -4.94
N GLN A 166 -37.40 8.15 -5.20
CA GLN A 166 -37.02 7.70 -6.55
C GLN A 166 -37.10 6.17 -6.74
N GLY A 167 -37.53 5.45 -5.71
CA GLY A 167 -37.70 4.00 -5.77
C GLY A 167 -36.38 3.23 -5.92
N LYS A 168 -36.46 1.99 -6.42
CA LYS A 168 -35.30 1.10 -6.60
C LYS A 168 -34.23 1.68 -7.52
N GLN A 169 -34.60 2.55 -8.47
CA GLN A 169 -33.66 3.13 -9.43
C GLN A 169 -32.54 3.92 -8.75
N ALA A 170 -32.83 4.63 -7.65
CA ALA A 170 -31.78 5.34 -6.90
C ALA A 170 -30.67 4.42 -6.38
N LEU A 171 -30.98 3.16 -6.03
CA LEU A 171 -29.96 2.18 -5.64
C LEU A 171 -29.18 1.65 -6.83
N VAL A 172 -29.82 1.49 -7.99
CA VAL A 172 -29.14 1.07 -9.22
C VAL A 172 -28.14 2.14 -9.66
N ASP A 173 -28.55 3.41 -9.59
CA ASP A 173 -27.69 4.53 -9.95
C ASP A 173 -26.54 4.69 -8.93
N ALA A 174 -26.82 4.54 -7.64
CA ALA A 174 -25.79 4.52 -6.59
C ALA A 174 -24.81 3.35 -6.74
N ASN A 175 -25.28 2.16 -7.14
CA ASN A 175 -24.43 0.99 -7.40
C ASN A 175 -23.36 1.29 -8.46
N ILE A 176 -23.74 1.99 -9.54
CA ILE A 176 -22.83 2.40 -10.60
C ILE A 176 -21.93 3.55 -10.14
N SER A 177 -22.53 4.62 -9.60
CA SER A 177 -21.81 5.85 -9.24
C SER A 177 -20.76 5.62 -8.14
N TYR A 178 -21.06 4.74 -7.19
CA TYR A 178 -20.15 4.40 -6.09
C TYR A 178 -19.32 3.14 -6.38
N GLY A 179 -19.61 2.41 -7.47
CA GLY A 179 -18.89 1.18 -7.82
C GLY A 179 -19.08 0.07 -6.78
N LEU A 180 -20.30 -0.12 -6.28
CA LEU A 180 -20.60 -1.08 -5.21
C LEU A 180 -20.60 -2.54 -5.69
N ALA A 181 -20.72 -2.77 -7.00
CA ALA A 181 -20.75 -4.08 -7.64
C ALA A 181 -21.81 -5.04 -7.05
N LEU A 182 -22.96 -4.50 -6.64
CA LEU A 182 -24.08 -5.26 -6.12
C LEU A 182 -24.78 -6.04 -7.24
N ALA A 183 -25.14 -7.29 -6.97
CA ALA A 183 -26.01 -8.09 -7.81
C ALA A 183 -27.49 -7.64 -7.68
N ASP A 184 -28.33 -8.03 -8.65
CA ASP A 184 -29.73 -7.59 -8.68
C ASP A 184 -30.52 -7.98 -7.43
N ASP A 185 -30.25 -9.17 -6.88
CA ASP A 185 -30.86 -9.68 -5.65
C ASP A 185 -30.37 -8.94 -4.39
N GLU A 186 -29.11 -8.50 -4.37
CA GLU A 186 -28.55 -7.65 -3.31
C GLU A 186 -29.18 -6.25 -3.34
N VAL A 187 -29.42 -5.68 -4.53
CA VAL A 187 -30.16 -4.42 -4.69
C VAL A 187 -31.60 -4.59 -4.20
N ASP A 188 -32.27 -5.69 -4.53
CA ASP A 188 -33.63 -5.99 -4.03
C ASP A 188 -33.68 -6.15 -2.52
N TYR A 189 -32.69 -6.82 -1.94
CA TYR A 189 -32.55 -6.98 -0.50
C TYR A 189 -32.42 -5.62 0.20
N LEU A 190 -31.57 -4.72 -0.32
CA LEU A 190 -31.37 -3.38 0.23
C LEU A 190 -32.63 -2.54 0.08
N PHE A 191 -33.24 -2.52 -1.10
CA PHE A 191 -34.47 -1.77 -1.34
C PHE A 191 -35.59 -2.20 -0.38
N THR A 192 -35.81 -3.50 -0.24
CA THR A 192 -36.81 -4.06 0.68
C THR A 192 -36.50 -3.70 2.13
N SER A 193 -35.23 -3.79 2.53
CA SER A 193 -34.80 -3.53 3.89
C SER A 193 -34.97 -2.06 4.29
N PHE A 194 -34.51 -1.13 3.46
CA PHE A 194 -34.63 0.30 3.75
C PHE A 194 -36.07 0.83 3.58
N THR A 195 -36.85 0.26 2.66
CA THR A 195 -38.30 0.52 2.59
C THR A 195 -39.00 0.12 3.89
N ARG A 196 -38.67 -1.05 4.45
CA ARG A 196 -39.19 -1.49 5.76
C ARG A 196 -38.76 -0.59 6.90
N LEU A 197 -37.52 -0.08 6.87
CA LEU A 197 -37.00 0.89 7.84
C LEU A 197 -37.60 2.30 7.67
N LYS A 198 -38.33 2.56 6.57
CA LYS A 198 -38.96 3.84 6.25
C LYS A 198 -37.98 5.02 6.27
N ARG A 199 -36.75 4.78 5.81
CA ARG A 199 -35.74 5.83 5.63
C ARG A 199 -34.85 5.52 4.45
N ASN A 200 -34.24 6.56 3.90
CA ASN A 200 -33.21 6.42 2.90
C ASN A 200 -31.93 5.82 3.51
N PRO A 201 -31.20 4.96 2.79
CA PRO A 201 -29.85 4.57 3.15
C PRO A 201 -28.88 5.74 2.97
N ASN A 202 -27.86 5.79 3.82
CA ASN A 202 -26.69 6.62 3.57
C ASN A 202 -25.67 5.86 2.72
N ASP A 203 -24.90 6.60 1.93
CA ASP A 203 -23.75 6.12 1.16
C ASP A 203 -22.85 5.13 1.93
N ILE A 204 -22.48 5.48 3.17
CA ILE A 204 -21.63 4.66 4.03
C ILE A 204 -22.27 3.32 4.41
N GLU A 205 -23.59 3.25 4.55
CA GLU A 205 -24.30 2.00 4.84
C GLU A 205 -24.29 1.07 3.64
N LEU A 206 -24.43 1.64 2.43
CA LEU A 206 -24.36 0.89 1.18
C LEU A 206 -22.95 0.37 0.90
N TYR A 207 -21.93 1.21 1.09
CA TYR A 207 -20.53 0.80 0.99
C TYR A 207 -20.18 -0.31 1.99
N MET A 208 -20.58 -0.16 3.26
CA MET A 208 -20.38 -1.20 4.27
C MET A 208 -21.01 -2.53 3.83
N PHE A 209 -22.25 -2.50 3.35
CA PHE A 209 -22.94 -3.69 2.89
C PHE A 209 -22.24 -4.33 1.68
N ALA A 210 -21.85 -3.52 0.69
CA ALA A 210 -21.18 -3.98 -0.51
C ALA A 210 -19.84 -4.66 -0.19
N GLN A 211 -19.01 -4.05 0.66
CA GLN A 211 -17.74 -4.64 1.06
C GLN A 211 -17.93 -5.97 1.79
N ALA A 212 -18.86 -6.03 2.75
CA ALA A 212 -19.14 -7.24 3.53
C ALA A 212 -19.71 -8.40 2.70
N ASN A 213 -20.41 -8.10 1.60
CA ASN A 213 -21.02 -9.09 0.71
C ASN A 213 -20.27 -9.30 -0.60
N SER A 214 -19.06 -8.72 -0.74
CA SER A 214 -18.18 -9.04 -1.86
C SER A 214 -17.81 -10.53 -1.90
N GLU A 215 -17.42 -11.03 -3.07
CA GLU A 215 -16.93 -12.42 -3.21
C GLU A 215 -15.75 -12.68 -2.24
N HIS A 216 -14.80 -11.75 -2.19
CA HIS A 216 -13.61 -11.82 -1.36
C HIS A 216 -13.93 -11.95 0.14
N CYS A 217 -14.94 -11.23 0.64
CA CYS A 217 -15.30 -11.29 2.07
C CYS A 217 -16.23 -12.48 2.38
N ARG A 218 -17.21 -12.73 1.51
CA ARG A 218 -18.29 -13.71 1.78
C ARG A 218 -17.93 -15.13 1.35
N HIS A 219 -16.89 -15.30 0.53
CA HIS A 219 -16.45 -16.59 -0.01
C HIS A 219 -17.62 -17.34 -0.67
N LYS A 220 -18.39 -16.65 -1.52
CA LYS A 220 -19.65 -17.16 -2.11
C LYS A 220 -19.41 -18.47 -2.86
N ILE A 221 -18.38 -18.52 -3.70
CA ILE A 221 -18.02 -19.70 -4.51
C ILE A 221 -17.68 -20.90 -3.62
N PHE A 222 -16.92 -20.69 -2.54
CA PHE A 222 -16.50 -21.76 -1.62
C PHE A 222 -17.68 -22.36 -0.84
N ASN A 223 -18.74 -21.59 -0.64
CA ASN A 223 -19.94 -22.02 0.07
C ASN A 223 -21.09 -22.43 -0.87
N ALA A 224 -20.92 -22.28 -2.18
CA ALA A 224 -21.95 -22.58 -3.17
C ALA A 224 -22.25 -24.08 -3.27
N ASP A 225 -23.47 -24.38 -3.71
CA ASP A 225 -23.84 -25.69 -4.23
C ASP A 225 -23.32 -25.84 -5.66
N TRP A 226 -22.95 -27.07 -6.05
CA TRP A 226 -22.34 -27.36 -7.34
C TRP A 226 -23.16 -28.39 -8.10
N THR A 227 -23.31 -28.19 -9.42
CA THR A 227 -23.78 -29.20 -10.36
C THR A 227 -22.69 -29.36 -11.42
N ILE A 228 -22.13 -30.56 -11.55
CA ILE A 228 -21.01 -30.86 -12.45
C ILE A 228 -21.49 -31.94 -13.41
N ASP A 229 -21.39 -31.68 -14.72
CA ASP A 229 -21.84 -32.60 -15.78
C ASP A 229 -23.30 -33.09 -15.61
N GLY A 230 -24.16 -32.23 -15.07
CA GLY A 230 -25.57 -32.52 -14.81
C GLY A 230 -25.87 -33.15 -13.44
N GLU A 231 -24.85 -33.48 -12.66
CA GLU A 231 -25.00 -34.16 -11.36
C GLU A 231 -24.78 -33.20 -10.19
N VAL A 232 -25.77 -33.15 -9.29
CA VAL A 232 -25.73 -32.32 -8.07
C VAL A 232 -24.70 -32.88 -7.09
N GLN A 233 -23.80 -32.04 -6.63
CA GLN A 233 -22.73 -32.43 -5.72
C GLN A 233 -23.17 -32.28 -4.25
N PRO A 234 -22.82 -33.23 -3.38
CA PRO A 234 -23.34 -33.29 -2.01
C PRO A 234 -22.66 -32.32 -1.03
N LYS A 235 -21.56 -31.68 -1.41
CA LYS A 235 -20.75 -30.80 -0.55
C LYS A 235 -20.27 -29.58 -1.33
N SER A 236 -20.28 -28.42 -0.67
CA SER A 236 -19.54 -27.25 -1.13
C SER A 236 -18.03 -27.48 -1.02
N LEU A 237 -17.23 -26.63 -1.69
CA LEU A 237 -15.77 -26.68 -1.60
C LEU A 237 -15.30 -26.55 -0.14
N PHE A 238 -15.85 -25.60 0.62
CA PHE A 238 -15.47 -25.43 2.02
C PHE A 238 -15.86 -26.63 2.90
N LYS A 239 -16.99 -27.29 2.60
CA LYS A 239 -17.39 -28.51 3.31
C LYS A 239 -16.46 -29.68 2.99
N MET A 240 -15.93 -29.75 1.77
CA MET A 240 -14.88 -30.72 1.42
C MET A 240 -13.57 -30.42 2.17
N ILE A 241 -13.18 -29.17 2.34
CA ILE A 241 -12.02 -28.79 3.17
C ILE A 241 -12.24 -29.17 4.63
N LYS A 242 -13.38 -28.81 5.24
CA LYS A 242 -13.73 -29.19 6.63
C LYS A 242 -13.77 -30.71 6.86
N ASN A 243 -13.91 -31.49 5.79
CA ASN A 243 -13.87 -32.95 5.86
C ASN A 243 -12.51 -33.45 6.37
N THR A 244 -11.40 -32.76 6.05
CA THR A 244 -10.06 -33.16 6.52
C THR A 244 -9.98 -33.09 8.04
N PHE A 245 -10.41 -31.98 8.63
CA PHE A 245 -10.49 -31.81 10.08
C PHE A 245 -11.48 -32.80 10.74
N ALA A 246 -12.60 -33.10 10.09
CA ALA A 246 -13.56 -34.08 10.61
C ALA A 246 -12.98 -35.50 10.71
N HIS A 247 -12.02 -35.86 9.86
CA HIS A 247 -11.35 -37.16 9.88
C HIS A 247 -10.04 -37.18 10.67
N THR A 248 -9.38 -36.03 10.81
CA THR A 248 -8.08 -35.91 11.48
C THR A 248 -8.06 -34.67 12.37
N PRO A 249 -8.77 -34.69 13.51
CA PRO A 249 -8.83 -33.56 14.44
C PRO A 249 -7.63 -33.51 15.40
N GLU A 250 -6.77 -34.53 15.40
CA GLU A 250 -5.67 -34.66 16.35
C GLU A 250 -4.76 -33.44 16.32
N PHE A 251 -4.36 -32.98 17.51
CA PHE A 251 -3.46 -31.83 17.72
C PHE A 251 -4.02 -30.47 17.27
N VAL A 252 -5.26 -30.36 16.81
CA VAL A 252 -5.83 -29.07 16.40
C VAL A 252 -6.58 -28.42 17.57
N HIS A 253 -6.14 -27.22 17.97
CA HIS A 253 -6.79 -26.41 19.00
C HIS A 253 -7.84 -25.44 18.41
N SER A 254 -7.61 -24.93 17.20
CA SER A 254 -8.53 -24.02 16.50
C SER A 254 -8.46 -24.23 14.98
N ALA A 255 -9.62 -24.34 14.33
CA ALA A 255 -9.76 -24.35 12.88
C ALA A 255 -11.11 -23.75 12.45
N TYR A 256 -11.09 -22.85 11.46
CA TYR A 256 -12.28 -22.22 10.86
C TYR A 256 -13.13 -21.34 11.80
N SER A 257 -12.57 -20.90 12.93
CA SER A 257 -13.26 -20.11 13.96
C SER A 257 -12.50 -18.84 14.37
N ASP A 258 -11.41 -18.54 13.68
CA ASP A 258 -10.53 -17.39 13.96
C ASP A 258 -9.76 -17.02 12.67
N ASN A 259 -8.95 -15.96 12.74
CA ASN A 259 -8.15 -15.47 11.61
C ASN A 259 -6.98 -16.40 11.25
N ALA A 260 -6.58 -17.32 12.14
CA ALA A 260 -5.57 -18.35 11.90
C ALA A 260 -5.99 -19.71 12.51
N ALA A 261 -5.39 -20.78 12.02
CA ALA A 261 -5.49 -22.10 12.65
C ALA A 261 -4.44 -22.22 13.78
N VAL A 262 -4.73 -23.03 14.80
CA VAL A 262 -3.81 -23.29 15.92
C VAL A 262 -3.70 -24.80 16.15
N MET A 263 -2.48 -25.30 16.24
CA MET A 263 -2.18 -26.67 16.61
C MET A 263 -1.30 -26.75 17.86
N GLU A 264 -1.34 -27.91 18.51
CA GLU A 264 -0.49 -28.27 19.65
C GLU A 264 0.98 -28.07 19.30
N GLY A 265 1.70 -27.41 20.20
CA GLY A 265 3.14 -27.21 20.08
C GLY A 265 3.92 -28.05 21.08
N ASN A 266 4.90 -27.42 21.73
CA ASN A 266 5.74 -28.07 22.73
C ASN A 266 5.77 -27.27 24.03
N THR A 267 5.94 -27.94 25.16
CA THR A 267 6.29 -27.26 26.41
C THR A 267 7.75 -26.86 26.38
N ALA A 268 8.04 -25.56 26.51
CA ALA A 268 9.39 -25.03 26.49
C ALA A 268 9.47 -23.70 27.28
N GLY A 269 10.69 -23.16 27.42
CA GLY A 269 10.90 -21.85 28.06
C GLY A 269 10.54 -20.71 27.11
N ARG A 270 9.40 -20.06 27.30
CA ARG A 270 9.06 -18.80 26.63
C ARG A 270 9.84 -17.66 27.28
N PHE A 271 10.58 -16.90 26.48
CA PHE A 271 11.47 -15.85 26.99
C PHE A 271 10.89 -14.46 26.76
N PHE A 272 10.56 -13.73 27.84
CA PHE A 272 10.03 -12.37 27.80
C PHE A 272 10.28 -11.65 29.14
N PRO A 273 10.17 -10.30 29.21
CA PRO A 273 10.35 -9.59 30.47
C PRO A 273 9.17 -9.84 31.42
N SER A 274 9.47 -10.20 32.67
CA SER A 274 8.45 -10.37 33.71
C SER A 274 7.75 -9.03 33.99
N PRO A 275 6.41 -9.01 34.09
CA PRO A 275 5.65 -7.78 34.36
C PRO A 275 5.86 -7.26 35.78
N VAL A 276 6.49 -8.04 36.68
CA VAL A 276 6.69 -7.69 38.09
C VAL A 276 8.02 -7.00 38.32
N ASN A 277 9.11 -7.56 37.78
CA ASN A 277 10.48 -7.07 38.04
C ASN A 277 11.16 -6.49 36.79
N HIS A 278 10.51 -6.56 35.62
CA HIS A 278 11.01 -6.11 34.33
C HIS A 278 12.33 -6.77 33.88
N GLN A 279 12.64 -7.96 34.39
CA GLN A 279 13.80 -8.77 34.01
C GLN A 279 13.38 -9.85 33.02
N TYR A 280 14.27 -10.16 32.07
CA TYR A 280 14.06 -11.23 31.11
C TYR A 280 14.24 -12.60 31.74
N GLU A 281 13.23 -13.46 31.64
CA GLU A 281 13.21 -14.78 32.27
C GLU A 281 12.61 -15.82 31.31
N TYR A 282 12.93 -17.10 31.55
CA TYR A 282 12.30 -18.21 30.85
C TYR A 282 11.08 -18.69 31.64
N HIS A 283 9.94 -18.77 30.98
CA HIS A 283 8.68 -19.27 31.52
C HIS A 283 8.37 -20.63 30.91
N ALA A 284 8.39 -21.70 31.70
CA ALA A 284 8.04 -23.03 31.21
C ALA A 284 6.53 -23.13 30.98
N GLU A 285 6.12 -23.16 29.71
CA GLU A 285 4.72 -23.19 29.31
C GLU A 285 4.53 -23.92 27.97
N ALA A 286 3.30 -24.29 27.65
CA ALA A 286 2.95 -24.81 26.33
C ALA A 286 3.04 -23.69 25.29
N ILE A 287 3.83 -23.89 24.25
CA ILE A 287 4.01 -22.94 23.14
C ILE A 287 3.39 -23.54 21.89
N ASP A 288 2.09 -23.35 21.75
CA ASP A 288 1.32 -23.75 20.57
C ASP A 288 1.74 -22.99 19.32
N ILE A 289 1.38 -23.55 18.17
CA ILE A 289 1.78 -23.06 16.85
C ILE A 289 0.53 -22.63 16.10
N LEU A 290 0.47 -21.34 15.78
CA LEU A 290 -0.50 -20.81 14.82
C LEU A 290 0.06 -20.88 13.41
N MET A 291 -0.84 -20.91 12.42
CA MET A 291 -0.46 -20.82 11.01
C MET A 291 -1.57 -20.15 10.18
N LYS A 292 -1.14 -19.28 9.26
CA LYS A 292 -1.99 -18.61 8.28
C LYS A 292 -1.17 -18.36 7.01
N VAL A 293 -1.88 -18.23 5.90
CA VAL A 293 -1.33 -17.83 4.60
C VAL A 293 -2.38 -16.94 3.93
N GLU A 294 -1.96 -15.81 3.40
CA GLU A 294 -2.79 -14.91 2.60
C GLU A 294 -2.17 -14.67 1.21
N THR A 295 -2.95 -14.06 0.32
CA THR A 295 -2.46 -13.60 -0.99
C THR A 295 -2.89 -12.15 -1.20
N HIS A 296 -2.10 -11.40 -1.97
CA HIS A 296 -2.39 -10.00 -2.28
C HIS A 296 -2.26 -9.69 -3.77
N ASN A 297 -2.93 -10.50 -4.59
CA ASN A 297 -2.68 -10.61 -6.03
C ASN A 297 -3.05 -9.33 -6.80
N HIS A 298 -4.29 -8.84 -6.64
CA HIS A 298 -4.78 -7.70 -7.42
C HIS A 298 -4.01 -6.41 -7.13
N PRO A 299 -3.75 -6.01 -5.87
CA PRO A 299 -2.94 -4.82 -5.58
C PRO A 299 -1.50 -4.95 -6.09
N THR A 300 -0.89 -6.13 -5.99
CA THR A 300 0.48 -6.38 -6.46
C THR A 300 0.62 -6.22 -7.98
N ALA A 301 -0.43 -6.51 -8.76
CA ALA A 301 -0.44 -6.26 -10.20
C ALA A 301 -0.44 -4.76 -10.56
N ILE A 302 -0.85 -3.89 -9.64
CA ILE A 302 -0.95 -2.43 -9.84
C ILE A 302 0.25 -1.70 -9.25
N ALA A 303 0.61 -2.00 -8.00
CA ALA A 303 1.72 -1.38 -7.27
C ALA A 303 2.46 -2.47 -6.46
N PRO A 304 3.45 -3.17 -7.05
CA PRO A 304 3.99 -4.40 -6.49
C PRO A 304 4.61 -4.27 -5.10
N PHE A 305 5.43 -3.24 -4.87
CA PHE A 305 6.08 -3.02 -3.57
C PHE A 305 5.04 -2.90 -2.45
N ALA A 306 4.08 -1.98 -2.61
CA ALA A 306 3.05 -1.75 -1.60
C ALA A 306 2.08 -2.94 -1.48
N GLY A 307 1.74 -3.59 -2.59
CA GLY A 307 0.90 -4.78 -2.61
C GLY A 307 1.53 -5.95 -1.84
N ALA A 308 2.81 -6.24 -2.07
CA ALA A 308 3.52 -7.29 -1.34
C ALA A 308 3.66 -6.94 0.15
N ALA A 309 4.10 -5.70 0.46
CA ALA A 309 4.30 -5.25 1.84
C ALA A 309 3.02 -5.29 2.69
N THR A 310 1.89 -4.89 2.10
CA THR A 310 0.59 -4.93 2.79
C THR A 310 -0.01 -6.33 2.84
N GLY A 311 0.35 -7.22 1.90
CA GLY A 311 0.08 -8.65 1.98
C GLY A 311 0.74 -9.28 3.21
N SER A 312 2.06 -9.13 3.36
CA SER A 312 2.80 -9.59 4.54
C SER A 312 2.28 -8.91 5.82
N GLY A 313 2.05 -7.60 5.78
CA GLY A 313 1.54 -6.85 6.93
C GLY A 313 0.12 -7.24 7.36
N GLY A 314 -0.74 -7.67 6.42
CA GLY A 314 -2.09 -8.18 6.71
C GLY A 314 -2.03 -9.51 7.43
N GLU A 315 -1.26 -10.44 6.86
CA GLU A 315 -1.08 -11.79 7.40
C GLU A 315 -0.46 -11.75 8.82
N ILE A 316 0.59 -10.94 9.03
CA ILE A 316 1.21 -10.73 10.36
C ILE A 316 0.20 -10.21 11.41
N ARG A 317 -0.77 -9.37 11.00
CA ARG A 317 -1.81 -8.89 11.91
C ARG A 317 -2.79 -9.98 12.29
N ASP A 318 -3.14 -10.87 11.36
CA ASP A 318 -4.00 -12.02 11.64
C ASP A 318 -3.35 -12.98 12.63
N GLU A 319 -2.05 -13.25 12.45
CA GLU A 319 -1.28 -14.00 13.44
C GLU A 319 -1.41 -13.32 14.82
N GLY A 320 -1.04 -12.04 14.93
CA GLY A 320 -1.10 -11.30 16.20
C GLY A 320 -2.49 -11.20 16.84
N ALA A 321 -3.56 -11.18 16.02
CA ALA A 321 -4.94 -11.09 16.46
C ALA A 321 -5.58 -12.44 16.83
N THR A 322 -4.89 -13.56 16.59
CA THR A 322 -5.40 -14.90 16.91
C THR A 322 -5.67 -15.04 18.41
N GLY A 323 -6.86 -15.54 18.76
CA GLY A 323 -7.32 -15.74 20.12
C GLY A 323 -7.47 -14.42 20.90
N ARG A 324 -6.64 -14.24 21.93
CA ARG A 324 -6.64 -13.04 22.79
C ARG A 324 -5.34 -12.24 22.66
N GLY A 325 -4.65 -12.41 21.54
CA GLY A 325 -3.31 -11.91 21.31
C GLY A 325 -2.32 -13.05 21.23
N SER A 326 -1.52 -13.06 20.16
CA SER A 326 -0.48 -14.04 19.91
C SER A 326 0.82 -13.35 19.46
N LYS A 327 1.84 -14.11 19.03
CA LYS A 327 3.11 -13.55 18.56
C LYS A 327 3.59 -14.23 17.27
N PRO A 328 3.71 -13.47 16.16
CA PRO A 328 4.37 -13.92 14.94
C PRO A 328 5.79 -14.46 15.17
N LYS A 329 6.20 -15.45 14.38
CA LYS A 329 7.52 -16.09 14.52
C LYS A 329 8.32 -16.14 13.22
N ALA A 330 7.75 -16.66 12.14
CA ALA A 330 8.46 -16.83 10.86
C ALA A 330 7.45 -16.74 9.71
N GLY A 331 7.84 -16.06 8.63
CA GLY A 331 7.02 -15.93 7.43
C GLY A 331 7.56 -16.76 6.27
N LEU A 332 6.71 -16.96 5.25
CA LEU A 332 7.06 -17.51 3.95
C LEU A 332 6.51 -16.60 2.85
N VAL A 333 7.12 -16.63 1.67
CA VAL A 333 6.74 -15.77 0.55
C VAL A 333 6.67 -16.59 -0.74
N GLY A 334 5.63 -16.35 -1.55
CA GLY A 334 5.45 -17.01 -2.84
C GLY A 334 5.05 -16.01 -3.93
N PHE A 335 5.72 -16.10 -5.09
CA PHE A 335 5.38 -15.32 -6.28
C PHE A 335 5.16 -16.24 -7.47
N SER A 336 4.17 -15.89 -8.30
CA SER A 336 3.94 -16.52 -9.60
C SER A 336 3.62 -15.42 -10.59
N VAL A 337 4.44 -15.29 -11.63
CA VAL A 337 4.36 -14.21 -12.63
C VAL A 337 4.48 -14.77 -14.04
N SER A 338 4.14 -13.97 -15.06
CA SER A 338 4.42 -14.30 -16.46
C SER A 338 5.93 -14.30 -16.76
N ASN A 339 6.32 -14.56 -18.00
CA ASN A 339 7.71 -14.46 -18.43
C ASN A 339 8.30 -13.07 -18.16
N LEU A 340 9.57 -13.04 -17.76
CA LEU A 340 10.23 -11.82 -17.27
C LEU A 340 10.65 -10.92 -18.42
N HIS A 341 11.05 -11.49 -19.57
CA HIS A 341 11.56 -10.71 -20.71
C HIS A 341 12.69 -9.75 -20.29
N ILE A 342 13.68 -10.27 -19.55
CA ILE A 342 14.81 -9.46 -19.06
C ILE A 342 15.56 -8.87 -20.27
N PRO A 343 15.71 -7.53 -20.38
CA PRO A 343 16.42 -6.90 -21.50
C PRO A 343 17.85 -7.44 -21.65
N GLY A 344 18.21 -7.88 -22.86
CA GLY A 344 19.50 -8.50 -23.15
C GLY A 344 19.65 -9.96 -22.71
N LEU A 345 18.61 -10.57 -22.11
CA LEU A 345 18.62 -11.95 -21.62
C LEU A 345 17.29 -12.70 -21.90
N ILE A 346 16.69 -12.47 -23.06
CA ILE A 346 15.46 -13.14 -23.48
C ILE A 346 15.71 -14.64 -23.69
N GLN A 347 14.85 -15.48 -23.12
CA GLN A 347 14.95 -16.94 -23.23
C GLN A 347 14.14 -17.48 -24.43
N PRO A 348 14.52 -18.64 -25.01
CA PRO A 348 13.88 -19.17 -26.23
C PRO A 348 12.39 -19.50 -26.10
N TRP A 349 11.88 -19.68 -24.88
CA TRP A 349 10.47 -19.96 -24.60
C TRP A 349 9.63 -18.71 -24.34
N GLU A 350 10.26 -17.54 -24.20
CA GLU A 350 9.55 -16.31 -23.86
C GLU A 350 8.88 -15.72 -25.11
N ILE A 351 7.55 -15.61 -25.06
CA ILE A 351 6.74 -15.04 -26.14
C ILE A 351 6.06 -13.77 -25.62
N ALA A 352 6.05 -12.72 -26.45
CA ALA A 352 5.41 -11.45 -26.12
C ALA A 352 3.90 -11.50 -26.46
N TYR A 353 3.06 -11.54 -25.43
CA TYR A 353 1.59 -11.54 -25.57
C TYR A 353 0.93 -10.17 -25.34
N GLY A 354 1.73 -9.16 -25.00
CA GLY A 354 1.24 -7.86 -24.51
C GLY A 354 0.70 -7.94 -23.08
N LYS A 355 0.25 -6.79 -22.56
CA LYS A 355 -0.39 -6.67 -21.24
C LYS A 355 -1.31 -5.45 -21.18
N PRO A 356 -2.32 -5.42 -20.29
CA PRO A 356 -3.08 -4.20 -20.02
C PRO A 356 -2.17 -3.03 -19.61
N SER A 357 -2.46 -1.82 -20.11
CA SER A 357 -1.66 -0.62 -19.81
C SER A 357 -1.73 -0.16 -18.34
N ARG A 358 -2.74 -0.65 -17.60
CA ARG A 358 -2.98 -0.33 -16.19
C ARG A 358 -2.25 -1.21 -15.19
N ILE A 359 -1.65 -2.33 -15.62
CA ILE A 359 -0.87 -3.23 -14.75
C ILE A 359 0.62 -3.13 -15.08
N VAL A 360 1.48 -3.47 -14.13
CA VAL A 360 2.94 -3.54 -14.35
C VAL A 360 3.34 -4.84 -15.07
N SER A 361 4.61 -4.96 -15.50
CA SER A 361 5.11 -6.20 -16.10
C SER A 361 5.45 -7.26 -15.04
N ALA A 362 5.65 -8.51 -15.47
CA ALA A 362 6.16 -9.57 -14.59
C ALA A 362 7.54 -9.23 -14.01
N LEU A 363 8.40 -8.61 -14.82
CA LEU A 363 9.71 -8.14 -14.37
C LEU A 363 9.58 -7.07 -13.28
N ASP A 364 8.72 -6.08 -13.47
CA ASP A 364 8.48 -5.05 -12.45
C ASP A 364 7.96 -5.65 -11.14
N ILE A 365 7.06 -6.65 -11.21
CA ILE A 365 6.60 -7.37 -10.02
C ILE A 365 7.79 -8.04 -9.31
N MET A 366 8.70 -8.69 -10.04
CA MET A 366 9.83 -9.39 -9.45
C MET A 366 10.99 -8.47 -9.02
N LEU A 367 11.03 -7.24 -9.52
CA LEU A 367 11.98 -6.22 -9.06
C LEU A 367 11.48 -5.54 -7.78
N GLU A 368 10.19 -5.19 -7.72
CA GLU A 368 9.64 -4.35 -6.64
C GLU A 368 8.89 -5.14 -5.56
N GLY A 369 8.15 -6.18 -5.94
CA GLY A 369 7.34 -6.99 -5.02
C GLY A 369 8.16 -7.66 -3.92
N PRO A 370 9.21 -8.43 -4.23
CA PRO A 370 10.07 -9.07 -3.23
C PRO A 370 10.80 -8.11 -2.29
N LEU A 371 10.96 -6.82 -2.65
CA LEU A 371 11.57 -5.81 -1.78
C LEU A 371 10.58 -5.24 -0.76
N GLY A 372 9.28 -5.30 -1.07
CA GLY A 372 8.23 -4.88 -0.15
C GLY A 372 7.77 -5.98 0.80
N GLY A 373 7.72 -7.23 0.31
CA GLY A 373 7.13 -8.40 0.99
C GLY A 373 8.00 -9.07 2.04
#